data_AF-A0A0F3H025-F1
#
_entry.id   AF-A0A0F3H025-F1
#
_cell.length_a   1.000
_cell.length_b   1.000
_cell.length_c   1.000
_cell.angle_alpha   90.00
_cell.angle_beta   90.00
_cell.angle_gamma   90.00
#
_symmetry.space_group_name_H-M   'P 1'
#
loop_
_entity.id
_entity.type
_entity.pdbx_description
1 polymer ?
#
loop_
_entity_poly.entity_id
_entity_poly.type
_entity_poly.pdbx_seq_one_letter_code
_entity_poly.pdbx_strand_id
1 'polypeptide(L)'
;MDKTIAFFDILNESDIQWFLNNGIHKADKEALQNNDPISTETSDRIVASFRKMLLTMNTEIGESSPVNPNDNEVFGYKCQREMLPYILLADSAERMYAKPRGYAGDYMTIQNMYNNNPSGKCAVGIIMDRCFLDDPNIKAVRNRRRLLVEEINNTIASCGGSLTYITSLACGPAAEVFDVYKTLAESLFKRECTNIRFEQEQINMFAECVK
;
A
#
# COMPACT_ATOMS: atom_id res chain seq x y z
N MET A 1 -3.73 -36.95 -13.72
CA MET A 1 -4.05 -35.70 -13.00
C MET A 1 -3.67 -35.93 -11.56
N ASP A 2 -2.44 -35.57 -11.23
CA ASP A 2 -1.86 -35.76 -9.90
C ASP A 2 -2.53 -34.77 -8.92
N LYS A 3 -3.00 -35.28 -7.78
CA LYS A 3 -3.82 -34.59 -6.78
C LYS A 3 -2.98 -34.13 -5.59
N THR A 4 -1.76 -33.65 -5.82
CA THR A 4 -0.80 -33.49 -4.69
C THR A 4 -0.05 -32.17 -4.71
N ILE A 5 -0.78 -31.07 -4.89
CA ILE A 5 -0.38 -29.77 -4.33
C ILE A 5 -1.57 -29.30 -3.50
N ALA A 6 -1.66 -29.81 -2.28
CA ALA A 6 -2.58 -29.30 -1.29
C ALA A 6 -2.10 -27.90 -0.92
N PHE A 7 -2.79 -26.89 -1.45
CA PHE A 7 -2.64 -25.47 -1.14
C PHE A 7 -2.44 -25.21 0.37
N PHE A 8 -3.05 -26.05 1.20
CA PHE A 8 -3.03 -26.01 2.66
C PHE A 8 -1.84 -26.71 3.31
N ASP A 9 -1.18 -27.66 2.64
CA ASP A 9 -0.09 -28.45 3.24
C ASP A 9 1.25 -27.68 3.25
N ILE A 10 1.43 -26.74 2.32
CA ILE A 10 2.60 -25.85 2.27
C ILE A 10 2.42 -24.66 3.23
N LEU A 11 1.18 -24.18 3.40
CA LEU A 11 0.82 -23.08 4.30
C LEU A 11 0.53 -23.57 5.74
N ASN A 12 1.13 -24.68 6.16
CA ASN A 12 0.77 -25.49 7.34
C ASN A 12 1.03 -24.85 8.72
N GLU A 13 1.19 -23.53 8.78
CA GLU A 13 1.24 -22.83 10.04
C GLU A 13 -0.17 -22.62 10.59
N SER A 14 -0.33 -22.88 11.89
CA SER A 14 -1.59 -22.75 12.63
C SER A 14 -2.30 -21.41 12.38
N ASP A 15 -1.56 -20.34 12.10
CA ASP A 15 -2.08 -18.99 11.91
C ASP A 15 -2.68 -18.76 10.52
N ILE A 16 -2.12 -19.36 9.46
CA ILE A 16 -2.61 -19.17 8.08
C ILE A 16 -3.88 -19.99 7.88
N GLN A 17 -3.88 -21.24 8.35
CA GLN A 17 -5.09 -22.08 8.40
C GLN A 17 -6.17 -21.45 9.27
N TRP A 18 -5.79 -20.86 10.40
CA TRP A 18 -6.74 -20.13 11.23
C TRP A 18 -7.35 -18.96 10.45
N PHE A 19 -6.54 -18.14 9.77
CA PHE A 19 -7.04 -17.01 9.00
C PHE A 19 -8.01 -17.42 7.88
N LEU A 20 -7.60 -18.40 7.06
CA LEU A 20 -8.39 -18.89 5.91
C LEU A 20 -9.68 -19.60 6.34
N ASN A 21 -9.60 -20.44 7.38
CA ASN A 21 -10.74 -21.29 7.76
C ASN A 21 -11.64 -20.63 8.83
N ASN A 22 -11.12 -19.69 9.62
CA ASN A 22 -11.80 -19.19 10.80
C ASN A 22 -11.72 -17.67 10.97
N GLY A 23 -10.65 -17.01 10.54
CA GLY A 23 -10.40 -15.60 10.83
C GLY A 23 -11.46 -14.68 10.22
N ILE A 24 -11.69 -14.81 8.91
CA ILE A 24 -12.68 -14.01 8.19
C ILE A 24 -14.10 -14.35 8.67
N HIS A 25 -14.44 -15.63 8.83
CA HIS A 25 -15.76 -16.04 9.32
C HIS A 25 -16.04 -15.58 10.76
N LYS A 26 -15.03 -15.59 11.64
CA LYS A 26 -15.14 -15.07 13.01
C LYS A 26 -15.38 -13.55 12.97
N ALA A 27 -14.61 -12.84 12.17
CA ALA A 27 -14.74 -11.39 11.99
C ALA A 27 -16.15 -11.00 11.50
N ASP A 28 -16.66 -11.72 10.49
CA ASP A 28 -18.01 -11.49 9.96
C ASP A 28 -19.10 -11.78 11.01
N LYS A 29 -18.99 -12.90 11.72
CA LYS A 29 -19.92 -13.25 12.81
C LYS A 29 -19.91 -12.20 13.92
N GLU A 30 -18.73 -11.73 14.31
CA GLU A 30 -18.56 -10.69 15.33
C GLU A 30 -19.19 -9.37 14.89
N ALA A 31 -18.98 -8.96 13.63
CA ALA A 31 -19.61 -7.76 13.07
C ALA A 31 -21.14 -7.84 13.09
N LEU A 32 -21.71 -8.98 12.70
CA LEU A 32 -23.16 -9.22 12.71
C LEU A 32 -23.75 -9.23 14.12
N GLN A 33 -23.01 -9.73 15.11
CA GLN A 33 -23.47 -9.79 16.50
C GLN A 33 -23.39 -8.45 17.22
N ASN A 34 -22.37 -7.66 16.92
CA ASN A 34 -22.09 -6.43 17.66
C ASN A 34 -22.72 -5.16 17.06
N ASN A 35 -23.32 -5.24 15.85
CA ASN A 35 -23.87 -4.08 15.13
C ASN A 35 -22.82 -2.94 14.93
N ASP A 36 -21.56 -3.35 14.75
CA ASP A 36 -20.30 -2.59 14.56
C ASP A 36 -19.61 -2.03 15.84
N PRO A 37 -18.25 -2.06 15.98
CA PRO A 37 -17.23 -2.70 15.13
C PRO A 37 -16.61 -3.98 15.69
N ILE A 38 -15.95 -4.73 14.79
CA ILE A 38 -15.09 -5.87 15.12
C ILE A 38 -14.01 -5.40 16.10
N SER A 39 -13.76 -6.20 17.14
CA SER A 39 -12.81 -5.87 18.19
C SER A 39 -11.39 -5.71 17.65
N THR A 40 -10.62 -4.83 18.31
CA THR A 40 -9.20 -4.62 18.05
C THR A 40 -8.42 -5.94 18.14
N GLU A 41 -8.74 -6.81 19.10
CA GLU A 41 -8.09 -8.11 19.25
C GLU A 41 -8.28 -9.01 18.01
N THR A 42 -9.51 -9.13 17.50
CA THR A 42 -9.78 -9.91 16.28
C THR A 42 -9.09 -9.27 15.08
N SER A 43 -9.13 -7.94 14.96
CA SER A 43 -8.46 -7.20 13.89
C SER A 43 -6.94 -7.42 13.90
N ASP A 44 -6.28 -7.24 15.04
CA ASP A 44 -4.82 -7.38 15.18
C ASP A 44 -4.37 -8.80 14.85
N ARG A 45 -5.12 -9.81 15.28
CA ARG A 45 -4.84 -11.21 14.95
C ARG A 45 -4.96 -11.47 13.45
N ILE A 46 -5.98 -10.91 12.80
CA ILE A 46 -6.16 -11.03 11.34
C ILE A 46 -5.01 -10.38 10.59
N VAL A 47 -4.62 -9.15 10.96
CA VAL A 47 -3.49 -8.43 10.36
C VAL A 47 -2.19 -9.23 10.51
N ALA A 48 -1.94 -9.79 11.70
CA ALA A 48 -0.77 -10.62 11.95
C ALA A 48 -0.76 -11.90 11.09
N SER A 49 -1.88 -12.63 11.02
CA SER A 49 -2.00 -13.85 10.21
C SER A 49 -1.88 -13.56 8.71
N PHE A 50 -2.49 -12.47 8.22
CA PHE A 50 -2.38 -12.06 6.83
C PHE A 50 -0.93 -11.73 6.46
N ARG A 51 -0.23 -10.98 7.32
CA ARG A 51 1.20 -10.68 7.11
C ARG A 51 2.04 -11.96 7.07
N LYS A 52 1.78 -12.90 7.96
CA LYS A 52 2.48 -14.19 7.99
C LYS A 52 2.26 -14.95 6.69
N MET A 53 1.02 -15.02 6.23
CA MET A 53 0.66 -15.62 4.94
C MET A 53 1.41 -14.99 3.77
N LEU A 54 1.50 -13.65 3.69
CA LEU A 54 2.26 -12.97 2.63
C LEU A 54 3.75 -13.32 2.66
N LEU A 55 4.36 -13.40 3.85
CA LEU A 55 5.77 -13.76 4.00
C LEU A 55 6.02 -15.22 3.59
N THR A 56 5.14 -16.13 4.00
CA THR A 56 5.21 -17.54 3.60
C THR A 56 5.04 -17.67 2.09
N MET A 57 4.05 -17.00 1.48
CA MET A 57 3.91 -16.99 0.02
C MET A 57 5.18 -16.47 -0.66
N ASN A 58 5.76 -15.36 -0.19
CA ASN A 58 6.99 -14.82 -0.76
C ASN A 58 8.17 -15.80 -0.67
N THR A 59 8.26 -16.57 0.41
CA THR A 59 9.35 -17.55 0.62
C THR A 59 9.14 -18.80 -0.22
N GLU A 60 7.93 -19.34 -0.22
CA GLU A 60 7.61 -20.65 -0.79
C GLU A 60 7.38 -20.60 -2.30
N ILE A 61 6.89 -19.48 -2.85
CA ILE A 61 6.57 -19.35 -4.28
C ILE A 61 7.02 -18.04 -4.91
N GLY A 62 7.79 -17.22 -4.19
CA GLY A 62 8.36 -15.98 -4.74
C GLY A 62 9.51 -16.24 -5.71
N GLU A 63 10.12 -15.17 -6.22
CA GLU A 63 11.20 -15.24 -7.23
C GLU A 63 12.40 -16.09 -6.79
N SER A 64 12.67 -16.12 -5.48
CA SER A 64 13.78 -16.88 -4.89
C SER A 64 13.38 -18.30 -4.45
N SER A 65 12.16 -18.73 -4.75
CA SER A 65 11.67 -20.05 -4.31
C SER A 65 12.45 -21.18 -4.98
N PRO A 66 12.80 -22.26 -4.24
CA PRO A 66 13.39 -23.46 -4.82
C PRO A 66 12.38 -24.34 -5.58
N VAL A 67 11.09 -23.98 -5.56
CA VAL A 67 10.00 -24.73 -6.20
C VAL A 67 10.00 -24.50 -7.71
N ASN A 68 9.59 -25.52 -8.46
CA ASN A 68 9.46 -25.46 -9.91
C ASN A 68 8.53 -24.30 -10.32
N PRO A 69 8.90 -23.45 -11.30
CA PRO A 69 8.06 -22.34 -11.77
C PRO A 69 6.62 -22.72 -12.16
N ASN A 70 6.41 -23.92 -12.73
CA ASN A 70 5.06 -24.39 -13.08
C ASN A 70 4.20 -24.64 -11.82
N ASP A 71 4.81 -25.13 -10.74
CA ASP A 71 4.11 -25.35 -9.48
C ASP A 71 3.81 -24.01 -8.78
N ASN A 72 4.70 -23.01 -8.91
CA ASN A 72 4.45 -21.64 -8.45
C ASN A 72 3.25 -21.02 -9.15
N GLU A 73 3.12 -21.19 -10.47
CA GLU A 73 1.97 -20.68 -11.23
C GLU A 73 0.65 -21.34 -10.78
N VAL A 74 0.63 -22.67 -10.67
CA VAL A 74 -0.53 -23.42 -10.19
C VAL A 74 -0.92 -22.99 -8.76
N PHE A 75 0.06 -22.78 -7.90
CA PHE A 75 -0.17 -22.30 -6.53
C PHE A 75 -0.71 -20.87 -6.53
N GLY A 76 -0.10 -19.96 -7.31
CA GLY A 76 -0.55 -18.57 -7.44
C GLY A 76 -2.00 -18.47 -7.91
N TYR A 77 -2.41 -19.28 -8.89
CA TYR A 77 -3.80 -19.35 -9.34
C TYR A 77 -4.75 -19.79 -8.22
N LYS A 78 -4.36 -20.80 -7.43
CA LYS A 78 -5.17 -21.26 -6.28
C LYS A 78 -5.28 -20.17 -5.21
N CYS A 79 -4.18 -19.54 -4.81
CA CYS A 79 -4.18 -18.40 -3.88
C CYS A 79 -5.14 -17.31 -4.37
N GLN A 80 -5.00 -16.91 -5.63
CA GLN A 80 -5.84 -15.89 -6.21
C GLN A 80 -7.31 -16.29 -6.16
N ARG A 81 -7.66 -17.50 -6.58
CA ARG A 81 -9.06 -17.97 -6.57
C ARG A 81 -9.71 -17.92 -5.19
N GLU A 82 -9.00 -18.35 -4.15
CA GLU A 82 -9.54 -18.39 -2.78
C GLU A 82 -9.56 -17.01 -2.12
N MET A 83 -8.55 -16.17 -2.38
CA MET A 83 -8.36 -14.90 -1.68
C MET A 83 -9.05 -13.72 -2.36
N LEU A 84 -9.16 -13.73 -3.69
CA LEU A 84 -9.65 -12.60 -4.47
C LEU A 84 -11.03 -12.08 -4.02
N PRO A 85 -12.03 -12.93 -3.68
CA PRO A 85 -13.32 -12.43 -3.20
C PRO A 85 -13.21 -11.53 -1.96
N TYR A 86 -12.28 -11.84 -1.05
CA TYR A 86 -12.06 -11.06 0.17
C TYR A 86 -11.19 -9.83 -0.08
N ILE A 87 -10.16 -9.97 -0.93
CA ILE A 87 -9.29 -8.86 -1.35
C ILE A 87 -10.14 -7.76 -2.00
N LEU A 88 -11.11 -8.11 -2.83
CA LEU A 88 -11.99 -7.15 -3.52
C LEU A 88 -13.07 -6.51 -2.61
N LEU A 89 -13.10 -6.84 -1.32
CA LEU A 89 -13.88 -6.10 -0.33
C LEU A 89 -13.15 -4.86 0.21
N ALA A 90 -11.83 -4.81 0.08
CA ALA A 90 -10.97 -3.70 0.49
C ALA A 90 -10.81 -2.70 -0.65
N ASP A 91 -11.05 -1.41 -0.38
CA ASP A 91 -11.04 -0.40 -1.45
C ASP A 91 -9.64 -0.16 -2.02
N SER A 92 -8.59 -0.18 -1.19
CA SER A 92 -7.22 0.02 -1.65
C SER A 92 -6.78 -1.15 -2.54
N ALA A 93 -7.12 -2.38 -2.17
CA ALA A 93 -6.74 -3.57 -2.90
C ALA A 93 -7.55 -3.76 -4.19
N GLU A 94 -8.85 -3.47 -4.16
CA GLU A 94 -9.71 -3.43 -5.34
C GLU A 94 -9.15 -2.45 -6.37
N ARG A 95 -8.79 -1.24 -5.94
CA ARG A 95 -8.21 -0.24 -6.85
C ARG A 95 -6.90 -0.70 -7.47
N MET A 96 -5.99 -1.28 -6.66
CA MET A 96 -4.72 -1.83 -7.16
C MET A 96 -4.93 -2.97 -8.15
N TYR A 97 -5.99 -3.76 -7.97
CA TYR A 97 -6.37 -4.84 -8.87
C TYR A 97 -6.99 -4.30 -10.17
N ALA A 98 -7.93 -3.36 -10.08
CA ALA A 98 -8.65 -2.78 -11.22
C ALA A 98 -7.76 -1.91 -12.11
N LYS A 99 -6.69 -1.32 -11.56
CA LYS A 99 -5.71 -0.49 -12.29
C LYS A 99 -6.40 0.52 -13.21
N PRO A 100 -7.22 1.44 -12.67
CA PRO A 100 -8.06 2.33 -13.48
C PRO A 100 -7.27 3.25 -14.42
N ARG A 101 -5.97 3.45 -14.16
CA ARG A 101 -5.03 4.17 -15.03
C ARG A 101 -4.01 3.27 -15.74
N GLY A 102 -4.25 1.96 -15.79
CA GLY A 102 -3.38 0.97 -16.45
C GLY A 102 -2.27 0.40 -15.57
N TYR A 103 -2.06 0.90 -14.35
CA TYR A 103 -1.09 0.36 -13.39
C TYR A 103 -1.57 0.46 -11.93
N ALA A 104 -1.03 -0.37 -11.05
CA ALA A 104 -1.54 -0.55 -9.68
C ALA A 104 -1.23 0.63 -8.75
N GLY A 105 -0.06 1.26 -8.93
CA GLY A 105 0.44 2.35 -8.09
C GLY A 105 0.13 3.74 -8.60
N ASP A 106 -1.05 3.97 -9.19
CA ASP A 106 -1.41 5.29 -9.71
C ASP A 106 -1.44 6.37 -8.63
N TYR A 107 -1.43 7.65 -9.04
CA TYR A 107 -1.35 8.78 -8.13
C TYR A 107 -2.43 8.74 -7.02
N MET A 108 -3.64 8.26 -7.33
CA MET A 108 -4.73 8.14 -6.37
C MET A 108 -4.53 6.93 -5.47
N THR A 109 -4.00 5.81 -5.98
CA THR A 109 -3.59 4.69 -5.13
C THR A 109 -2.54 5.16 -4.12
N ILE A 110 -1.49 5.86 -4.57
CA ILE A 110 -0.44 6.37 -3.67
C ILE A 110 -1.02 7.40 -2.69
N GLN A 111 -1.96 8.25 -3.12
CA GLN A 111 -2.67 9.18 -2.24
C GLN A 111 -3.45 8.43 -1.15
N ASN A 112 -4.16 7.35 -1.49
CA ASN A 112 -4.87 6.52 -0.52
C ASN A 112 -3.91 5.86 0.47
N MET A 113 -2.77 5.35 -0.01
CA MET A 113 -1.71 4.81 0.85
C MET A 113 -1.19 5.86 1.85
N TYR A 114 -1.05 7.13 1.43
CA TYR A 114 -0.68 8.25 2.30
C TYR A 114 -1.74 8.57 3.35
N ASN A 115 -3.02 8.55 2.96
CA ASN A 115 -4.14 8.84 3.88
C ASN A 115 -4.23 7.80 5.01
N ASN A 116 -3.80 6.55 4.78
CA ASN A 116 -3.76 5.48 5.78
C ASN A 116 -5.11 5.23 6.50
N ASN A 117 -6.21 5.49 5.79
CA ASN A 117 -7.56 5.35 6.31
C ASN A 117 -8.22 4.12 5.67
N PRO A 118 -8.45 3.03 6.42
CA PRO A 118 -8.97 1.79 5.88
C PRO A 118 -10.43 1.95 5.50
N SER A 119 -10.81 1.46 4.32
CA SER A 119 -12.18 1.46 3.85
C SER A 119 -12.51 0.22 3.02
N GLY A 120 -13.80 -0.13 2.97
CA GLY A 120 -14.26 -1.30 2.24
C GLY A 120 -15.77 -1.48 2.28
N LYS A 121 -16.24 -2.50 1.58
CA LYS A 121 -17.69 -2.78 1.35
C LYS A 121 -18.44 -3.26 2.60
N CYS A 122 -17.73 -3.69 3.63
CA CYS A 122 -18.26 -4.17 4.91
C CYS A 122 -17.15 -4.17 5.98
N ALA A 123 -17.47 -4.55 7.22
CA ALA A 123 -16.51 -4.62 8.33
C ALA A 123 -15.30 -5.53 8.01
N VAL A 124 -15.54 -6.68 7.36
CA VAL A 124 -14.45 -7.55 6.87
C VAL A 124 -13.59 -6.83 5.81
N GLY A 125 -14.21 -6.08 4.90
CA GLY A 125 -13.50 -5.27 3.91
C GLY A 125 -12.59 -4.22 4.53
N ILE A 126 -13.05 -3.55 5.60
CA ILE A 126 -12.25 -2.55 6.34
C ILE A 126 -11.02 -3.21 6.99
N ILE A 127 -11.17 -4.39 7.61
CA ILE A 127 -10.01 -5.12 8.18
C ILE A 127 -9.06 -5.59 7.09
N MET A 128 -9.59 -6.10 5.98
CA MET A 128 -8.77 -6.50 4.85
C MET A 128 -7.97 -5.31 4.31
N ASP A 129 -8.60 -4.14 4.18
CA ASP A 129 -7.93 -2.91 3.74
C ASP A 129 -6.85 -2.47 4.74
N ARG A 130 -7.12 -2.60 6.04
CA ARG A 130 -6.11 -2.42 7.08
C ARG A 130 -4.92 -3.36 6.90
N CYS A 131 -5.14 -4.64 6.58
CA CYS A 131 -4.06 -5.60 6.31
C CYS A 131 -3.15 -5.13 5.17
N PHE A 132 -3.72 -4.61 4.08
CA PHE A 132 -2.96 -4.03 2.97
C PHE A 132 -2.21 -2.77 3.41
N LEU A 133 -2.90 -1.81 4.03
CA LEU A 133 -2.30 -0.55 4.46
C LEU A 133 -1.17 -0.74 5.46
N ASP A 134 -1.19 -1.82 6.24
CA ASP A 134 -0.14 -2.19 7.20
C ASP A 134 1.01 -3.02 6.62
N ASP A 135 0.93 -3.39 5.35
CA ASP A 135 2.01 -4.07 4.66
C ASP A 135 3.30 -3.22 4.70
N PRO A 136 4.48 -3.83 4.94
CA PRO A 136 5.75 -3.12 4.98
C PRO A 136 6.05 -2.29 3.73
N ASN A 137 5.62 -2.73 2.54
CA ASN A 137 5.84 -2.00 1.30
C ASN A 137 5.01 -0.70 1.27
N ILE A 138 3.75 -0.74 1.72
CA ILE A 138 2.91 0.46 1.82
C ILE A 138 3.44 1.40 2.92
N LYS A 139 3.91 0.85 4.05
CA LYS A 139 4.61 1.63 5.08
C LYS A 139 5.85 2.33 4.51
N ALA A 140 6.63 1.66 3.67
CA ALA A 140 7.77 2.26 3.00
C ALA A 140 7.36 3.40 2.07
N VAL A 141 6.26 3.24 1.31
CA VAL A 141 5.68 4.31 0.48
C VAL A 141 5.31 5.54 1.33
N ARG A 142 4.69 5.37 2.51
CA ARG A 142 4.43 6.50 3.41
C ARG A 142 5.71 7.12 3.96
N ASN A 143 6.65 6.30 4.39
CA ASN A 143 7.90 6.75 5.01
C ASN A 143 8.78 7.56 4.04
N ARG A 144 8.81 7.19 2.75
CA ARG A 144 9.60 7.93 1.74
C ARG A 144 9.15 9.38 1.57
N ARG A 145 7.87 9.72 1.83
CA ARG A 145 7.37 11.10 1.70
C ARG A 145 8.16 12.05 2.60
N ARG A 146 8.34 11.69 3.87
CA ARG A 146 9.13 12.49 4.83
C ARG A 146 10.60 12.56 4.41
N LEU A 147 11.18 11.43 4.00
CA LEU A 147 12.58 11.39 3.55
C LEU A 147 12.80 12.35 2.37
N LEU A 148 11.91 12.35 1.37
CA LEU A 148 12.02 13.24 0.22
C LEU A 148 11.84 14.71 0.60
N VAL A 149 10.95 15.03 1.55
CA VAL A 149 10.82 16.39 2.11
C VAL A 149 12.15 16.86 2.74
N GLU A 150 12.82 15.99 3.50
CA GLU A 150 14.11 16.29 4.12
C GLU A 150 15.20 16.52 3.06
N GLU A 151 15.28 15.66 2.04
CA GLU A 151 16.26 15.79 0.95
C GLU A 151 16.05 17.05 0.11
N ILE A 152 14.80 17.40 -0.21
CA ILE A 152 14.49 18.63 -0.93
C ILE A 152 14.91 19.85 -0.10
N ASN A 153 14.58 19.89 1.20
CA ASN A 153 14.96 21.00 2.07
C ASN A 153 16.47 21.14 2.24
N ASN A 154 17.19 20.02 2.37
CA ASN A 154 18.66 20.00 2.43
C ASN A 154 19.27 20.54 1.13
N THR A 155 18.71 20.14 -0.02
CA THR A 155 19.14 20.62 -1.34
C THR A 155 18.96 22.14 -1.42
N ILE A 156 17.77 22.64 -1.13
CA ILE A 156 17.45 24.08 -1.11
C ILE A 156 18.39 24.85 -0.15
N ALA A 157 18.64 24.32 1.04
CA ALA A 157 19.53 24.95 2.01
C ALA A 157 20.98 25.04 1.50
N SER A 158 21.47 24.01 0.82
CA SER A 158 22.83 24.00 0.27
C SER A 158 23.02 24.98 -0.91
N CYS A 159 21.94 25.39 -1.59
CA CYS A 159 21.97 26.41 -2.64
C CYS A 159 22.09 27.85 -2.11
N GLY A 160 22.06 28.08 -0.79
CA GLY A 160 22.40 29.36 -0.18
C GLY A 160 21.53 30.54 -0.61
N GLY A 161 20.23 30.32 -0.86
CA GLY A 161 19.29 31.35 -1.32
C GLY A 161 19.26 31.57 -2.84
N SER A 162 20.04 30.80 -3.60
CA SER A 162 19.92 30.73 -5.05
C SER A 162 18.65 29.98 -5.47
N LEU A 163 18.15 30.26 -6.66
CA LEU A 163 17.02 29.52 -7.24
C LEU A 163 17.37 28.04 -7.40
N THR A 164 16.55 27.17 -6.81
CA THR A 164 16.70 25.71 -6.85
C THR A 164 15.58 25.09 -7.68
N TYR A 165 15.96 24.32 -8.70
CA TYR A 165 15.02 23.56 -9.52
C TYR A 165 14.88 22.14 -8.98
N ILE A 166 13.66 21.72 -8.66
CA ILE A 166 13.35 20.37 -8.20
C ILE A 166 12.48 19.68 -9.25
N THR A 167 12.90 18.49 -9.67
CA THR A 167 12.15 17.63 -10.60
C THR A 167 11.78 16.34 -9.88
N SER A 168 10.49 16.04 -9.78
CA SER A 168 9.98 14.76 -9.26
C SER A 168 9.47 13.92 -10.43
N LEU A 169 10.09 12.75 -10.62
CA LEU A 169 9.78 11.81 -11.70
C LEU A 169 8.91 10.67 -11.19
N ALA A 170 7.94 10.24 -12.00
CA ALA A 170 6.93 9.25 -11.59
C ALA A 170 6.33 9.59 -10.22
N CYS A 171 5.97 10.86 -10.05
CA CYS A 171 5.78 11.49 -8.74
C CYS A 171 4.50 11.02 -8.03
N GLY A 172 3.61 10.32 -8.73
CA GLY A 172 2.27 10.03 -8.22
C GLY A 172 1.60 11.36 -7.83
N PRO A 173 1.09 11.52 -6.59
CA PRO A 173 0.48 12.77 -6.14
C PRO A 173 1.52 13.87 -5.81
N ALA A 174 2.83 13.56 -5.84
CA ALA A 174 3.93 14.48 -5.59
C ALA A 174 3.84 15.22 -4.23
N ALA A 175 3.22 14.58 -3.24
CA ALA A 175 2.87 15.18 -1.96
C ALA A 175 4.09 15.76 -1.21
N GLU A 176 5.28 15.17 -1.41
CA GLU A 176 6.54 15.65 -0.85
C GLU A 176 6.89 17.09 -1.29
N VAL A 177 6.59 17.46 -2.54
CA VAL A 177 6.87 18.81 -3.02
C VAL A 177 5.84 19.80 -2.48
N PHE A 178 4.57 19.40 -2.39
CA PHE A 178 3.53 20.23 -1.78
C PHE A 178 3.78 20.46 -0.29
N ASP A 179 4.31 19.46 0.42
CA ASP A 179 4.70 19.60 1.82
C ASP A 179 5.83 20.63 1.99
N VAL A 180 6.87 20.54 1.15
CA VAL A 180 7.95 21.54 1.13
C VAL A 180 7.40 22.93 0.81
N TYR A 181 6.55 23.03 -0.22
CA TYR A 181 5.92 24.29 -0.63
C TYR A 181 5.17 24.95 0.53
N LYS A 182 4.37 24.16 1.26
CA LYS A 182 3.62 24.64 2.42
C LYS A 182 4.56 25.20 3.50
N THR A 183 5.66 24.50 3.79
CA THR A 183 6.64 24.96 4.79
C THR A 183 7.44 26.20 4.36
N LEU A 184 7.71 26.36 3.06
CA LEU A 184 8.36 27.57 2.52
C LEU A 184 7.42 28.78 2.56
N ALA A 185 6.12 28.58 2.30
CA ALA A 185 5.11 29.63 2.38
C ALA A 185 4.79 30.09 3.83
N GLU A 186 5.02 29.21 4.82
CA GLU A 186 4.86 29.51 6.26
C GLU A 186 6.11 30.20 6.88
N SER A 187 7.21 30.29 6.13
CA SER A 187 8.45 30.97 6.51
C SER A 187 8.41 32.48 6.20
N LEU A 188 9.01 33.29 7.08
CA LEU A 188 9.00 34.76 7.24
C LEU A 188 9.31 35.66 6.02
N PHE A 189 9.32 35.14 4.80
CA PHE A 189 9.65 35.88 3.58
C PHE A 189 8.45 35.91 2.65
N LYS A 190 7.89 37.10 2.44
CA LYS A 190 6.79 37.38 1.49
C LYS A 190 7.19 37.13 0.02
N ARG A 191 7.65 35.94 -0.35
CA ARG A 191 7.98 35.55 -1.72
C ARG A 191 7.31 34.22 -2.07
N GLU A 192 6.66 34.21 -3.21
CA GLU A 192 5.97 33.04 -3.75
C GLU A 192 7.00 32.07 -4.34
N CYS A 193 6.94 30.80 -3.95
CA CYS A 193 7.44 29.73 -4.80
C CYS A 193 6.68 29.84 -6.14
N THR A 194 7.43 30.10 -7.21
CA THR A 194 6.94 30.91 -8.33
C THR A 194 6.25 30.09 -9.41
N ASN A 195 6.41 28.76 -9.40
CA ASN A 195 5.76 27.87 -10.35
C ASN A 195 5.74 26.41 -9.90
N ILE A 196 4.59 25.74 -10.07
CA ILE A 196 4.46 24.28 -10.10
C ILE A 196 3.91 23.90 -11.47
N ARG A 197 4.60 23.03 -12.19
CA ARG A 197 4.17 22.54 -13.51
C ARG A 197 4.10 21.03 -13.53
N PHE A 198 3.09 20.51 -14.22
CA PHE A 198 3.04 19.10 -14.61
C PHE A 198 3.43 19.00 -16.09
N GLU A 199 4.10 17.91 -16.46
CA GLU A 199 4.20 17.56 -17.88
C GLU A 199 2.82 17.16 -18.44
N GLN A 200 2.72 17.06 -19.77
CA GLN A 200 1.46 16.82 -20.46
C GLN A 200 0.78 15.51 -20.04
N GLU A 201 1.58 14.51 -19.72
CA GLU A 201 1.19 13.17 -19.29
C GLU A 201 0.83 13.09 -17.80
N GLN A 202 1.11 14.16 -17.03
CA GLN A 202 0.87 14.25 -15.58
C GLN A 202 1.59 13.16 -14.75
N ILE A 203 2.70 12.62 -15.26
CA ILE A 203 3.51 11.61 -14.57
C ILE A 203 4.64 12.28 -13.77
N ASN A 204 5.13 13.41 -14.26
CA ASN A 204 6.20 14.19 -13.63
C ASN A 204 5.74 15.58 -13.20
N MET A 205 6.39 16.11 -12.16
CA MET A 205 6.14 17.45 -11.64
C MET A 205 7.45 18.24 -11.46
N PHE A 206 7.40 19.51 -11.84
CA PHE A 206 8.48 20.48 -11.76
C PHE A 206 8.12 21.58 -10.77
N ALA A 207 9.02 21.91 -9.86
CA ALA A 207 8.85 23.00 -8.91
C ALA A 207 10.08 23.92 -8.87
N GLU A 208 9.82 25.22 -8.77
CA GLU A 208 10.83 26.29 -8.66
C GLU A 208 10.84 26.85 -7.24
N CYS A 209 11.84 26.47 -6.43
CA CYS A 209 11.90 26.83 -5.01
C CYS A 209 13.06 27.79 -4.72
N VAL A 210 12.84 28.78 -3.85
CA VAL A 210 13.88 29.69 -3.32
C VAL A 210 13.74 29.75 -1.80
N LYS A 211 14.86 29.70 -1.06
CA LYS A 211 14.88 29.91 0.39
C LYS A 211 14.98 31.38 0.76
#